data_AF-A0A519LMJ0-F1
#
_entry.id   AF-A0A519LMJ0-F1
#
_cell.length_a   1.000
_cell.length_b   1.000
_cell.length_c   1.000
_cell.angle_alpha   90.00
_cell.angle_beta   90.00
_cell.angle_gamma   90.00
#
_symmetry.space_group_name_H-M   'P 1'
#
loop_
_entity.id
_entity.type
_entity.pdbx_description
1 polymer ?
#
loop_
_entity_poly.entity_id
_entity_poly.type
_entity_poly.pdbx_seq_one_letter_code
_entity_poly.pdbx_strand_id
1 'polypeptide(L)'
;MKKTLQRTLLVLTNIVLINISFGQNQPKIKSYTQVDFEKNKISDDIYSFWYSNRSNWFSESKDSLKESHFVDDRNYKGIINYGVTFRSKTFKNFHFLEHLSKCFFKVEITKCAYNPNDSIADIEGFVSGNDDWGNNTFIKTKKVKTYVEIFLGEKTDTIRICYLGKIVNKDSVEVKFRNKEVNEYTVLDTFPSFYFKKYSYQRILKADRQPFKISGKVTKNTLLAFGSSYSEIFDLGSMIYNPEKNKGNKIRQRENFDCIPIISVNKLVADIEKEKTQKQEINYYTYTQAAENLILSRQFAKAKEQYNLLAEKYPTLFARDIHNAVRCAILSRDIKNAFWWSEKLALKGIELPYFNSKIFVGMRKNPEWKSFSIKYDSICKLAKSNWNLKLKKDVNDLLNEDQADYGLANRKSHKALYETTERLTSKLVDLLKTEGFPSEEKIGSHVERDTILISFPAFNVLLLHAAQQQPENLAVLNELLNKSSDALEYDLKRSGNKGNQLDSCFRIYKGNLYSYKSCGRNDLQVRKISFKFNNPIGFIMDYGNFAVEAHDSENQKEVDDYYSQNYNLIMKLTDDWEFYEK
;
A
#
# COMPACT_ATOMS: atom_id res chain seq x y z
N MET A 1 -43.95 -60.09 -56.18
CA MET A 1 -42.85 -59.10 -56.13
C MET A 1 -43.09 -57.90 -55.21
N LYS A 2 -44.28 -57.27 -55.16
CA LYS A 2 -44.53 -56.06 -54.32
C LYS A 2 -44.26 -56.22 -52.81
N LYS A 3 -44.65 -57.35 -52.19
CA LYS A 3 -44.45 -57.58 -50.73
C LYS A 3 -42.99 -57.80 -50.34
N THR A 4 -42.17 -58.37 -51.23
CA THR A 4 -40.74 -58.61 -50.97
C THR A 4 -39.97 -57.29 -50.99
N LEU A 5 -40.24 -56.44 -51.99
CA LEU A 5 -39.61 -55.12 -52.13
C LEU A 5 -39.89 -54.20 -50.93
N GLN A 6 -41.11 -54.26 -50.37
CA GLN A 6 -41.49 -53.45 -49.21
C GLN A 6 -40.75 -53.84 -47.93
N ARG A 7 -40.51 -55.13 -47.70
CA ARG A 7 -39.73 -55.61 -46.55
C ARG A 7 -38.26 -55.23 -46.68
N THR A 8 -37.67 -55.36 -47.87
CA THR A 8 -36.27 -54.98 -48.09
C THR A 8 -36.07 -53.48 -47.91
N LEU A 9 -37.02 -52.66 -48.38
CA LEU A 9 -36.98 -51.22 -48.20
C LEU A 9 -37.06 -50.85 -46.71
N LEU A 10 -37.98 -51.44 -45.94
CA LEU A 10 -38.13 -51.17 -44.50
C LEU A 10 -36.88 -51.54 -43.68
N VAL A 11 -36.18 -52.60 -44.05
CA VAL A 11 -34.91 -53.00 -43.42
C VAL A 11 -33.79 -52.01 -43.79
N LEU A 12 -33.69 -51.62 -45.06
CA LEU A 12 -32.71 -50.62 -45.50
C LEU A 12 -32.95 -49.24 -44.86
N THR A 13 -34.19 -48.78 -44.75
CA THR A 13 -34.49 -47.49 -44.10
C THR A 13 -34.14 -47.52 -42.61
N ASN A 14 -34.36 -48.65 -41.91
CA ASN A 14 -33.95 -48.79 -40.51
C ASN A 14 -32.42 -48.84 -40.36
N ILE A 15 -31.68 -49.53 -41.24
CA ILE A 15 -30.21 -49.55 -41.19
C ILE A 15 -29.62 -48.16 -41.47
N VAL A 16 -30.20 -47.41 -42.40
CA VAL A 16 -29.77 -46.04 -42.72
C VAL A 16 -30.12 -45.06 -41.59
N LEU A 17 -31.31 -45.16 -40.99
CA LEU A 17 -31.72 -44.29 -39.89
C LEU A 17 -30.96 -44.57 -38.58
N ILE A 18 -30.60 -45.82 -38.29
CA ILE A 18 -29.74 -46.17 -37.15
C ILE A 18 -28.33 -45.57 -37.34
N ASN A 19 -27.74 -45.64 -38.53
CA ASN A 19 -26.43 -45.05 -38.77
C ASN A 19 -26.43 -43.50 -38.75
N ILE A 20 -27.53 -42.85 -39.15
CA ILE A 20 -27.64 -41.38 -39.11
C ILE A 20 -27.86 -40.87 -37.67
N SER A 21 -28.55 -41.64 -36.81
CA SER A 21 -28.81 -41.27 -35.42
C SER A 21 -27.63 -41.55 -34.46
N PHE A 22 -26.73 -42.48 -34.80
CA PHE A 22 -25.49 -42.71 -34.05
C PHE A 22 -24.27 -41.91 -34.57
N GLY A 23 -24.37 -41.28 -35.74
CA GLY A 23 -23.29 -40.49 -36.36
C GLY A 23 -23.22 -39.01 -35.93
N GLN A 24 -24.15 -38.53 -35.12
CA GLN A 24 -24.23 -37.12 -34.73
C GLN A 24 -23.96 -36.93 -33.24
N ASN A 25 -22.99 -36.07 -32.95
CA ASN A 25 -22.46 -35.73 -31.62
C ASN A 25 -21.43 -36.71 -31.05
N GLN A 26 -20.38 -37.04 -31.81
CA GLN A 26 -19.10 -37.25 -31.12
C GLN A 26 -18.78 -35.94 -30.40
N PRO A 27 -18.73 -35.92 -29.06
CA PRO A 27 -18.52 -34.68 -28.35
C PRO A 27 -17.13 -34.17 -28.70
N LYS A 28 -17.09 -32.96 -29.23
CA LYS A 28 -15.87 -32.35 -29.73
C LYS A 28 -14.85 -32.23 -28.59
N ILE A 29 -13.62 -32.65 -28.87
CA ILE A 29 -12.47 -32.40 -28.00
C ILE A 29 -12.43 -30.90 -27.71
N LYS A 30 -12.41 -30.53 -26.44
CA LYS A 30 -12.32 -29.14 -26.00
C LYS A 30 -10.85 -28.78 -25.84
N SER A 31 -10.45 -27.59 -26.31
CA SER A 31 -9.11 -27.05 -26.11
C SER A 31 -9.13 -25.91 -25.09
N TYR A 32 -8.10 -25.83 -24.26
CA TYR A 32 -7.91 -24.73 -23.31
C TYR A 32 -6.57 -24.03 -23.55
N THR A 33 -6.55 -22.71 -23.32
CA THR A 33 -5.42 -21.82 -23.54
C THR A 33 -4.74 -21.45 -22.21
N GLN A 34 -3.54 -20.86 -22.24
CA GLN A 34 -2.90 -20.29 -21.05
C GLN A 34 -3.83 -19.38 -20.26
N VAL A 35 -4.63 -18.55 -20.95
CA VAL A 35 -5.56 -17.60 -20.33
C VAL A 35 -6.60 -18.32 -19.46
N ASP A 36 -7.04 -19.52 -19.86
CA ASP A 36 -7.99 -20.32 -19.10
C ASP A 36 -7.34 -20.87 -17.82
N PHE A 37 -6.08 -21.28 -17.89
CA PHE A 37 -5.29 -21.68 -16.73
C PHE A 37 -5.08 -20.52 -15.76
N GLU A 38 -4.65 -19.35 -16.26
CA GLU A 38 -4.43 -18.17 -15.42
C GLU A 38 -5.70 -17.70 -14.68
N LYS A 39 -6.87 -17.79 -15.32
CA LYS A 39 -8.16 -17.49 -14.65
C LYS A 39 -8.48 -18.46 -13.52
N ASN A 40 -8.01 -19.70 -13.62
CA ASN A 40 -8.26 -20.79 -12.66
C ASN A 40 -7.04 -21.11 -11.80
N LYS A 41 -6.02 -20.25 -11.82
CA LYS A 41 -4.82 -20.38 -11.02
C LYS A 41 -5.17 -20.11 -9.55
N ILE A 42 -4.76 -21.01 -8.67
CA ILE A 42 -4.86 -20.82 -7.22
C ILE A 42 -3.73 -19.88 -6.82
N SER A 43 -4.07 -18.87 -6.01
CA SER A 43 -3.11 -17.83 -5.62
C SER A 43 -1.83 -18.41 -5.03
N ASP A 44 -0.71 -18.02 -5.62
CA ASP A 44 0.61 -18.62 -5.40
C ASP A 44 1.09 -18.37 -3.97
N ASP A 45 0.57 -17.35 -3.31
CA ASP A 45 0.84 -17.03 -1.91
C ASP A 45 0.17 -18.00 -0.92
N ILE A 46 -0.75 -18.87 -1.36
CA ILE A 46 -1.49 -19.77 -0.46
C ILE A 46 -0.65 -21.00 -0.09
N TYR A 47 -0.30 -21.85 -1.06
CA TYR A 47 0.29 -23.16 -0.76
C TYR A 47 1.79 -23.20 -1.05
N SER A 48 2.57 -23.87 -0.21
CA SER A 48 3.98 -24.21 -0.40
C SER A 48 4.16 -25.72 -0.54
N PHE A 49 5.11 -26.18 -1.34
CA PHE A 49 5.32 -27.60 -1.57
C PHE A 49 6.27 -28.24 -0.54
N TRP A 50 5.77 -29.29 0.14
CA TRP A 50 6.47 -30.02 1.20
C TRP A 50 6.66 -31.48 0.79
N TYR A 51 7.90 -31.94 0.73
CA TYR A 51 8.23 -33.32 0.34
C TYR A 51 7.90 -34.34 1.44
N SER A 52 7.55 -35.55 1.03
CA SER A 52 7.18 -36.65 1.93
C SER A 52 8.27 -37.18 2.86
N ASN A 53 9.53 -37.14 2.42
CA ASN A 53 10.63 -37.83 3.11
C ASN A 53 11.81 -36.90 3.47
N ARG A 54 11.67 -35.58 3.32
CA ARG A 54 12.72 -34.65 3.74
C ARG A 54 12.16 -33.39 4.34
N SER A 55 12.79 -33.05 5.47
CA SER A 55 12.78 -31.76 6.13
C SER A 55 13.08 -30.68 5.11
N ASN A 56 12.05 -30.09 4.50
CA ASN A 56 12.29 -28.75 4.03
C ASN A 56 12.47 -27.85 5.24
N TRP A 57 11.70 -27.98 6.33
CA TRP A 57 11.95 -27.12 7.51
C TRP A 57 12.16 -27.87 8.83
N PHE A 58 11.52 -29.03 9.06
CA PHE A 58 11.62 -29.78 10.33
C PHE A 58 11.64 -31.31 10.10
N SER A 59 12.00 -32.09 11.12
CA SER A 59 12.40 -33.51 11.07
C SER A 59 11.45 -34.44 10.31
N GLU A 60 11.94 -35.64 9.97
CA GLU A 60 11.12 -36.74 9.45
C GLU A 60 9.84 -36.89 10.29
N SER A 61 8.68 -36.71 9.66
CA SER A 61 7.40 -36.89 10.33
C SER A 61 7.24 -38.36 10.72
N LYS A 62 6.75 -38.63 11.93
CA LYS A 62 6.24 -39.97 12.28
C LYS A 62 4.95 -40.32 11.54
N ASP A 63 4.37 -39.38 10.79
CA ASP A 63 3.24 -39.63 9.93
C ASP A 63 3.57 -40.73 8.91
N SER A 64 2.65 -41.69 8.79
CA SER A 64 2.73 -42.81 7.86
C SER A 64 2.57 -42.40 6.39
N LEU A 65 2.17 -41.15 6.13
CA LEU A 65 1.92 -40.62 4.79
C LEU A 65 3.25 -40.28 4.11
N LYS A 66 3.55 -41.04 3.05
CA LYS A 66 4.76 -40.92 2.22
C LYS A 66 4.53 -40.06 0.97
N GLU A 67 3.41 -39.34 0.89
CA GLU A 67 3.04 -38.48 -0.23
C GLU A 67 3.55 -37.04 -0.05
N SER A 68 3.90 -36.38 -1.15
CA SER A 68 4.21 -34.95 -1.14
C SER A 68 2.94 -34.13 -0.90
N HIS A 69 3.05 -33.03 -0.15
CA HIS A 69 1.93 -32.19 0.27
C HIS A 69 2.08 -30.75 -0.23
N PHE A 70 0.97 -30.07 -0.42
CA PHE A 70 0.87 -28.63 -0.62
C PHE A 70 0.25 -28.02 0.64
N VAL A 71 1.00 -27.16 1.34
CA VAL A 71 0.70 -26.71 2.70
C VAL A 71 0.43 -25.20 2.70
N ASP A 72 -0.68 -24.77 3.32
CA ASP A 72 -0.98 -23.35 3.54
C ASP A 72 -0.18 -22.85 4.75
N ASP A 73 1.00 -22.30 4.46
CA ASP A 73 1.98 -21.85 5.44
C ASP A 73 1.92 -20.35 5.74
N ARG A 74 0.86 -19.65 5.31
CA ARG A 74 0.71 -18.20 5.53
C ARG A 74 0.66 -17.80 7.00
N ASN A 75 0.25 -18.73 7.87
CA ASN A 75 0.20 -18.53 9.33
C ASN A 75 1.47 -19.01 10.05
N TYR A 76 2.50 -19.44 9.32
CA TYR A 76 3.74 -19.88 9.93
C TYR A 76 4.45 -18.72 10.62
N LYS A 77 4.80 -18.90 11.90
CA LYS A 77 5.33 -17.82 12.75
C LYS A 77 6.86 -17.81 12.85
N GLY A 78 7.54 -18.89 12.48
CA GLY A 78 8.94 -19.13 12.82
C GLY A 78 9.10 -19.77 14.21
N ILE A 79 10.14 -20.58 14.40
CA ILE A 79 10.29 -21.47 15.58
C ILE A 79 10.29 -20.70 16.89
N ILE A 80 11.09 -19.62 16.96
CA ILE A 80 11.22 -18.83 18.19
C ILE A 80 9.88 -18.19 18.57
N ASN A 81 9.09 -17.80 17.57
CA ASN A 81 7.81 -17.12 17.80
C ASN A 81 6.70 -18.07 18.28
N TYR A 82 6.93 -19.38 18.25
CA TYR A 82 6.08 -20.34 18.97
C TYR A 82 6.37 -20.38 20.48
N GLY A 83 7.40 -19.68 20.97
CA GLY A 83 7.82 -19.73 22.37
C GLY A 83 8.83 -20.84 22.65
N VAL A 84 9.58 -21.26 21.63
CA VAL A 84 10.73 -22.14 21.76
C VAL A 84 11.92 -21.31 22.21
N THR A 85 12.62 -21.77 23.25
CA THR A 85 13.83 -21.14 23.76
C THR A 85 15.01 -22.08 23.60
N PHE A 86 16.17 -21.46 23.37
CA PHE A 86 17.43 -22.15 23.18
C PHE A 86 18.42 -21.66 24.24
N ARG A 87 19.15 -22.58 24.87
CA ARG A 87 20.20 -22.25 25.84
C ARG A 87 21.42 -23.10 25.58
N SER A 88 22.59 -22.49 25.51
CA SER A 88 23.85 -23.24 25.36
C SER A 88 24.12 -24.06 26.62
N LYS A 89 24.30 -25.39 26.47
CA LYS A 89 24.76 -26.28 27.57
C LYS A 89 26.25 -26.11 27.83
N THR A 90 27.00 -25.64 26.82
CA THR A 90 28.46 -25.53 26.86
C THR A 90 28.94 -24.11 27.12
N PHE A 91 28.03 -23.16 27.35
CA PHE A 91 28.29 -21.71 27.45
C PHE A 91 28.93 -21.08 26.20
N LYS A 92 29.13 -21.83 25.12
CA LYS A 92 29.54 -21.28 23.83
C LYS A 92 28.36 -20.54 23.19
N ASN A 93 28.66 -19.39 22.58
CA ASN A 93 27.70 -18.67 21.76
C ASN A 93 27.32 -19.53 20.55
N PHE A 94 26.02 -19.57 20.23
CA PHE A 94 25.52 -20.15 19.00
C PHE A 94 24.54 -19.17 18.37
N HIS A 95 24.44 -19.22 17.05
CA HIS A 95 23.47 -18.43 16.31
C HIS A 95 22.40 -19.37 15.76
N PHE A 96 21.15 -19.13 16.16
CA PHE A 96 20.01 -19.71 15.49
C PHE A 96 19.58 -18.74 14.39
N LEU A 97 19.56 -19.20 13.15
CA LEU A 97 19.13 -18.41 11.99
C LEU A 97 18.09 -19.21 11.21
N GLU A 98 16.87 -18.71 11.26
CA GLU A 98 15.77 -19.14 10.44
C GLU A 98 15.56 -18.13 9.33
N HIS A 99 15.59 -18.62 8.11
CA HIS A 99 15.26 -17.84 6.95
C HIS A 99 14.44 -18.71 6.00
N LEU A 100 13.33 -18.13 5.57
CA LEU A 100 12.26 -18.85 4.91
C LEU A 100 11.77 -18.05 3.74
N SER A 101 11.65 -18.69 2.58
CA SER A 101 11.18 -18.03 1.38
C SER A 101 10.27 -18.95 0.59
N LYS A 102 9.31 -18.33 -0.09
CA LYS A 102 8.38 -18.96 -1.00
C LYS A 102 8.70 -18.53 -2.42
N CYS A 103 9.02 -19.48 -3.27
CA CYS A 103 9.43 -19.21 -4.64
C CYS A 103 8.35 -19.66 -5.62
N PHE A 104 8.30 -19.03 -6.79
CA PHE A 104 7.20 -19.20 -7.77
C PHE A 104 7.71 -19.73 -9.11
N PHE A 105 6.97 -20.67 -9.69
CA PHE A 105 7.27 -21.12 -11.04
C PHE A 105 6.68 -20.15 -12.06
N LYS A 106 7.21 -20.20 -13.27
CA LYS A 106 6.51 -19.76 -14.47
C LYS A 106 6.11 -20.99 -15.26
N VAL A 107 4.81 -21.19 -15.44
CA VAL A 107 4.25 -22.32 -16.20
C VAL A 107 3.56 -21.79 -17.45
N GLU A 108 4.04 -22.23 -18.61
CA GLU A 108 3.53 -21.89 -19.94
C GLU A 108 2.83 -23.11 -20.54
N ILE A 109 1.50 -23.12 -20.57
CA ILE A 109 0.66 -24.11 -21.22
C ILE A 109 0.59 -23.80 -22.71
N THR A 110 1.11 -24.72 -23.52
CA THR A 110 1.09 -24.61 -24.99
C THR A 110 -0.07 -25.34 -25.62
N LYS A 111 -0.50 -26.45 -24.99
CA LYS A 111 -1.59 -27.27 -25.49
C LYS A 111 -2.31 -27.92 -24.31
N CYS A 112 -3.63 -27.82 -24.32
CA CYS A 112 -4.49 -28.61 -23.45
C CYS A 112 -5.67 -29.12 -24.28
N ALA A 113 -5.81 -30.44 -24.40
CA ALA A 113 -6.93 -31.09 -25.07
C ALA A 113 -7.67 -31.96 -24.07
N TYR A 114 -8.99 -31.76 -23.95
CA TYR A 114 -9.86 -32.51 -23.06
C TYR A 114 -10.89 -33.28 -23.86
N ASN A 115 -10.92 -34.60 -23.64
CA ASN A 115 -11.91 -35.48 -24.22
C ASN A 115 -13.05 -35.70 -23.20
N PRO A 116 -14.26 -35.19 -23.47
CA PRO A 116 -15.39 -35.36 -22.56
C PRO A 116 -15.89 -36.81 -22.45
N ASN A 117 -15.59 -37.69 -23.41
CA ASN A 117 -16.06 -39.08 -23.39
C ASN A 117 -15.41 -39.92 -22.28
N ASP A 118 -14.10 -39.78 -22.11
CA ASP A 118 -13.30 -40.51 -21.12
C ASP A 118 -12.90 -39.61 -19.94
N SER A 119 -13.17 -38.30 -20.05
CA SER A 119 -12.75 -37.26 -19.12
C SER A 119 -11.23 -37.17 -18.98
N ILE A 120 -10.47 -37.48 -20.02
CA ILE A 120 -9.02 -37.37 -20.04
C ILE A 120 -8.61 -35.99 -20.55
N ALA A 121 -7.65 -35.35 -19.88
CA ALA A 121 -6.97 -34.15 -20.37
C ALA A 121 -5.51 -34.44 -20.68
N ASP A 122 -5.07 -34.09 -21.88
CA ASP A 122 -3.67 -34.08 -22.31
C ASP A 122 -3.14 -32.65 -22.26
N ILE A 123 -2.08 -32.42 -21.47
CA ILE A 123 -1.52 -31.09 -21.20
C ILE A 123 -0.03 -31.10 -21.54
N GLU A 124 0.40 -30.14 -22.35
CA GLU A 124 1.78 -29.92 -22.75
C GLU A 124 2.18 -28.46 -22.55
N GLY A 125 3.40 -28.23 -22.10
CA GLY A 125 3.87 -26.88 -21.81
C GLY A 125 5.33 -26.81 -21.40
N PHE A 126 5.71 -25.67 -20.85
CA PHE A 126 7.02 -25.42 -20.28
C PHE A 126 6.89 -24.98 -18.83
N VAL A 127 7.88 -25.32 -18.02
CA VAL A 127 8.06 -24.77 -16.69
C VAL A 127 9.47 -24.26 -16.51
N SER A 128 9.58 -23.11 -15.87
CA SER A 128 10.82 -22.42 -15.56
C SER A 128 10.79 -21.90 -14.12
N GLY A 129 11.95 -21.86 -13.47
CA GLY A 129 12.16 -21.18 -12.19
C GLY A 129 12.95 -19.88 -12.39
N ASN A 130 13.31 -19.21 -11.29
CA ASN A 130 14.30 -18.13 -11.33
C ASN A 130 15.72 -18.71 -11.59
N ASP A 131 16.69 -17.84 -11.87
CA ASP A 131 18.07 -18.21 -12.24
C ASP A 131 18.78 -19.13 -11.23
N ASP A 132 18.34 -19.14 -9.97
CA ASP A 132 18.93 -19.94 -8.90
C ASP A 132 18.06 -21.10 -8.41
N TRP A 133 16.87 -21.32 -9.00
CA TRP A 133 15.85 -22.25 -8.50
C TRP A 133 15.67 -22.15 -6.99
N GLY A 134 15.63 -20.92 -6.48
CA GLY A 134 15.31 -20.58 -5.10
C GLY A 134 16.44 -20.99 -4.17
N ASN A 135 17.67 -21.01 -4.69
CA ASN A 135 18.86 -21.29 -3.90
C ASN A 135 19.10 -20.10 -2.98
N ASN A 136 18.51 -20.19 -1.79
CA ASN A 136 18.61 -19.17 -0.78
C ASN A 136 20.08 -18.92 -0.45
N THR A 137 20.64 -17.83 -0.97
CA THR A 137 22.08 -17.53 -0.95
C THR A 137 22.66 -17.48 0.47
N PHE A 138 21.81 -17.30 1.48
CA PHE A 138 22.17 -17.28 2.90
C PHE A 138 22.41 -18.67 3.52
N ILE A 139 21.89 -19.77 2.96
CA ILE A 139 22.04 -21.11 3.54
C ILE A 139 22.41 -22.10 2.43
N LYS A 140 23.70 -22.15 2.07
CA LYS A 140 24.27 -23.19 1.18
C LYS A 140 24.32 -24.57 1.85
N THR A 141 23.21 -25.09 2.39
CA THR A 141 23.20 -26.44 2.97
C THR A 141 22.55 -27.45 2.01
N LYS A 142 23.38 -28.38 1.55
CA LYS A 142 23.13 -29.69 0.91
C LYS A 142 22.11 -29.78 -0.25
N LYS A 143 22.64 -30.20 -1.41
CA LYS A 143 21.98 -30.83 -2.59
C LYS A 143 20.56 -30.32 -2.84
N VAL A 144 20.46 -29.14 -3.45
CA VAL A 144 19.23 -28.67 -4.10
C VAL A 144 18.76 -29.78 -5.05
N LYS A 145 17.53 -30.27 -4.84
CA LYS A 145 16.93 -31.25 -5.75
C LYS A 145 16.85 -30.65 -7.15
N THR A 146 17.27 -31.42 -8.13
CA THR A 146 17.39 -31.04 -9.54
C THR A 146 16.12 -31.35 -10.34
N TYR A 147 14.95 -31.48 -9.70
CA TYR A 147 13.72 -31.84 -10.41
C TYR A 147 12.47 -31.09 -9.93
N VAL A 148 11.49 -30.97 -10.83
CA VAL A 148 10.11 -30.50 -10.59
C VAL A 148 9.18 -31.71 -10.65
N GLU A 149 8.25 -31.79 -9.69
CA GLU A 149 7.20 -32.80 -9.65
C GLU A 149 5.90 -32.22 -10.18
N ILE A 150 5.23 -32.93 -11.08
CA ILE A 150 3.99 -32.50 -11.73
C ILE A 150 2.91 -33.51 -11.40
N PHE A 151 1.80 -33.01 -10.89
CA PHE A 151 0.66 -33.81 -10.43
C PHE A 151 -0.59 -33.40 -11.18
N LEU A 152 -1.33 -34.38 -11.68
CA LEU A 152 -2.66 -34.19 -12.27
C LEU A 152 -3.62 -35.21 -11.64
N GLY A 153 -4.51 -34.76 -10.77
CA GLY A 153 -5.44 -35.66 -10.09
C GLY A 153 -6.35 -34.95 -9.08
N GLU A 154 -7.11 -35.73 -8.32
CA GLU A 154 -8.03 -35.19 -7.32
C GLU A 154 -7.29 -34.75 -6.04
N LYS A 155 -7.60 -33.53 -5.57
CA LYS A 155 -7.09 -33.04 -4.29
C LYS A 155 -7.76 -33.78 -3.13
N THR A 156 -6.96 -34.18 -2.15
CA THR A 156 -7.43 -34.69 -0.86
C THR A 156 -6.94 -33.75 0.22
N ASP A 157 -7.87 -33.01 0.82
CA ASP A 157 -7.57 -32.11 1.92
C ASP A 157 -7.13 -32.88 3.17
N THR A 158 -6.16 -32.33 3.88
CA THR A 158 -5.59 -32.89 5.10
C THR A 158 -4.98 -31.78 5.96
N ILE A 159 -4.39 -32.15 7.08
CA ILE A 159 -3.71 -31.24 7.99
C ILE A 159 -2.26 -31.71 8.09
N ARG A 160 -1.32 -30.79 7.88
CA ARG A 160 0.10 -31.08 8.07
C ARG A 160 0.57 -30.54 9.41
N ILE A 161 1.21 -31.40 10.18
CA ILE A 161 1.76 -31.03 11.48
C ILE A 161 3.13 -30.37 11.28
N CYS A 162 3.35 -29.24 11.96
CA CYS A 162 4.65 -28.60 12.07
C CYS A 162 5.35 -29.08 13.34
N TYR A 163 6.41 -29.86 13.17
CA TYR A 163 7.24 -30.34 14.27
C TYR A 163 8.41 -29.38 14.54
N LEU A 164 9.02 -29.47 15.72
CA LEU A 164 10.21 -28.70 16.09
C LEU A 164 11.43 -29.03 15.22
N GLY A 165 11.58 -30.29 14.83
CA GLY A 165 12.69 -30.75 14.00
C GLY A 165 14.05 -30.83 14.70
N LYS A 166 15.03 -31.34 13.95
CA LYS A 166 16.44 -31.41 14.36
C LYS A 166 17.15 -30.09 14.02
N ILE A 167 16.87 -29.07 14.81
CA ILE A 167 17.26 -27.68 14.52
C ILE A 167 18.60 -27.27 15.14
N VAL A 168 19.01 -27.93 16.23
CA VAL A 168 20.29 -27.70 16.91
C VAL A 168 20.86 -29.03 17.41
N ASN A 169 22.17 -29.06 17.65
CA ASN A 169 22.80 -30.18 18.32
C ASN A 169 22.41 -30.18 19.81
N LYS A 170 21.54 -31.12 20.20
CA LYS A 170 21.01 -31.26 21.58
C LYS A 170 22.08 -31.57 22.63
N ASP A 171 23.24 -32.09 22.23
CA ASP A 171 24.36 -32.30 23.14
C ASP A 171 24.96 -30.96 23.58
N SER A 172 24.86 -29.94 22.72
CA SER A 172 25.44 -28.61 22.94
C SER A 172 24.43 -27.52 23.29
N VAL A 173 23.15 -27.70 22.94
CA VAL A 173 22.08 -26.71 23.10
C VAL A 173 20.85 -27.37 23.74
N GLU A 174 20.42 -26.83 24.88
CA GLU A 174 19.13 -27.12 25.50
C GLU A 174 18.02 -26.41 24.72
N VAL A 175 16.94 -27.15 24.42
CA VAL A 175 15.76 -26.61 23.75
C VAL A 175 14.54 -26.82 24.62
N LYS A 176 13.82 -25.73 24.91
CA LYS A 176 12.59 -25.77 25.70
C LYS A 176 11.43 -25.18 24.92
N PHE A 177 10.24 -25.71 25.16
CA PHE A 177 8.98 -25.14 24.69
C PHE A 177 8.04 -25.07 25.87
N ARG A 178 7.52 -23.88 26.17
CA ARG A 178 6.70 -23.63 27.39
C ARG A 178 7.41 -24.13 28.66
N ASN A 179 8.70 -23.82 28.76
CA ASN A 179 9.61 -24.20 29.86
C ASN A 179 9.83 -25.71 30.08
N LYS A 180 9.40 -26.57 29.16
CA LYS A 180 9.62 -28.03 29.22
C LYS A 180 10.66 -28.45 28.17
N GLU A 181 11.52 -29.40 28.52
CA GLU A 181 12.44 -30.01 27.55
C GLU A 181 11.64 -30.73 26.46
N VAL A 182 12.08 -30.57 25.22
CA VAL A 182 11.35 -31.02 24.04
C VAL A 182 12.23 -31.78 23.07
N ASN A 183 11.60 -32.57 22.20
CA ASN A 183 12.29 -33.33 21.17
C ASN A 183 11.89 -32.87 19.77
N GLU A 184 12.54 -33.42 18.75
CA GLU A 184 12.31 -33.03 17.35
C GLU A 184 10.87 -33.31 16.89
N TYR A 185 10.13 -34.18 17.58
CA TYR A 185 8.74 -34.53 17.30
C TYR A 185 7.73 -33.72 18.12
N THR A 186 8.17 -32.70 18.87
CA THR A 186 7.25 -31.79 19.53
C THR A 186 6.47 -31.00 18.49
N VAL A 187 5.14 -31.02 18.60
CA VAL A 187 4.22 -30.28 17.73
C VAL A 187 4.25 -28.80 18.09
N LEU A 188 4.56 -27.96 17.11
CA LEU A 188 4.54 -26.50 17.24
C LEU A 188 3.22 -25.91 16.71
N ASP A 189 2.72 -26.43 15.59
CA ASP A 189 1.52 -25.92 14.92
C ASP A 189 0.91 -26.97 13.96
N THR A 190 -0.24 -26.64 13.38
CA THR A 190 -0.91 -27.43 12.34
C THR A 190 -1.37 -26.54 11.19
N PHE A 191 -1.16 -26.99 9.95
CA PHE A 191 -1.48 -26.22 8.75
C PHE A 191 -2.48 -26.96 7.86
N PRO A 192 -3.49 -26.26 7.31
CA PRO A 192 -4.28 -26.80 6.21
C PRO A 192 -3.37 -27.22 5.06
N SER A 193 -3.63 -28.37 4.47
CA SER A 193 -2.81 -28.90 3.38
C SER A 193 -3.63 -29.82 2.49
N PHE A 194 -3.05 -30.23 1.36
CA PHE A 194 -3.63 -31.29 0.55
C PHE A 194 -2.54 -32.12 -0.12
N TYR A 195 -2.92 -33.33 -0.53
CA TYR A 195 -2.13 -34.20 -1.40
C TYR A 195 -3.03 -34.78 -2.49
N PHE A 196 -2.45 -35.53 -3.41
CA PHE A 196 -3.21 -36.15 -4.50
C PHE A 196 -3.45 -37.64 -4.22
N LYS A 197 -4.71 -38.07 -4.38
CA LYS A 197 -5.07 -39.50 -4.48
C LYS A 197 -5.39 -39.82 -5.92
N LYS A 198 -4.87 -40.94 -6.44
CA LYS A 198 -5.11 -41.40 -7.83
C LYS A 198 -4.78 -40.31 -8.87
N TYR A 199 -3.50 -40.01 -9.02
CA TYR A 199 -3.01 -38.96 -9.90
C TYR A 199 -2.08 -39.51 -10.98
N SER A 200 -2.03 -38.80 -12.10
CA SER A 200 -0.92 -38.89 -13.04
C SER A 200 0.25 -38.09 -12.50
N TYR A 201 1.46 -38.63 -12.68
CA TYR A 201 2.68 -38.09 -12.11
C TYR A 201 3.77 -37.99 -13.16
N GLN A 202 4.46 -36.85 -13.19
CA GLN A 202 5.67 -36.68 -13.98
C GLN A 202 6.76 -36.02 -13.13
N ARG A 203 8.01 -36.40 -13.38
CA ARG A 203 9.18 -35.74 -12.83
C ARG A 203 10.06 -35.28 -13.98
N ILE A 204 10.46 -34.02 -13.95
CA ILE A 204 11.35 -33.41 -14.94
C ILE A 204 12.55 -32.79 -14.25
N LEU A 205 13.70 -32.73 -14.92
CA LEU A 205 14.88 -32.06 -14.38
C LEU A 205 14.71 -30.53 -14.42
N LYS A 206 15.35 -29.82 -13.50
CA LYS A 206 15.40 -28.35 -13.46
C LYS A 206 16.38 -27.84 -14.51
N ALA A 207 15.93 -26.92 -15.36
CA ALA A 207 16.76 -26.04 -16.17
C ALA A 207 15.93 -24.82 -16.57
N ASP A 208 16.56 -23.76 -17.04
CA ASP A 208 15.95 -22.45 -17.32
C ASP A 208 14.57 -22.51 -17.95
N ARG A 209 14.34 -23.45 -18.88
CA ARG A 209 13.01 -23.73 -19.43
C ARG A 209 12.88 -25.21 -19.80
N GLN A 210 11.94 -25.92 -19.19
CA GLN A 210 11.82 -27.37 -19.35
C GLN A 210 10.44 -27.78 -19.85
N PRO A 211 10.35 -28.54 -20.96
CA PRO A 211 9.08 -29.01 -21.47
C PRO A 211 8.50 -30.09 -20.55
N PHE A 212 7.18 -30.13 -20.46
CA PHE A 212 6.46 -31.19 -19.76
C PHE A 212 5.26 -31.67 -20.57
N LYS A 213 4.83 -32.90 -20.29
CA LYS A 213 3.65 -33.52 -20.89
C LYS A 213 3.01 -34.46 -19.88
N ILE A 214 1.77 -34.18 -19.51
CA ILE A 214 1.02 -34.97 -18.54
C ILE A 214 -0.39 -35.22 -19.07
N SER A 215 -0.88 -36.45 -18.86
CA SER A 215 -2.22 -36.87 -19.25
C SER A 215 -2.89 -37.60 -18.09
N GLY A 216 -4.17 -37.35 -17.87
CA GLY A 216 -4.89 -37.95 -16.74
C GLY A 216 -6.38 -37.65 -16.74
N LYS A 217 -7.11 -38.43 -15.95
CA LYS A 217 -8.55 -38.25 -15.76
C LYS A 217 -8.83 -36.99 -14.92
N VAL A 218 -9.74 -36.16 -15.40
CA VAL A 218 -10.16 -34.92 -14.76
C VAL A 218 -11.59 -35.09 -14.23
N THR A 219 -11.83 -34.61 -13.02
CA THR A 219 -13.14 -34.47 -12.39
C THR A 219 -13.30 -33.04 -11.87
N LYS A 220 -14.47 -32.72 -11.30
CA LYS A 220 -14.73 -31.41 -10.68
C LYS A 220 -13.76 -31.03 -9.55
N ASN A 221 -13.01 -32.00 -9.01
CA ASN A 221 -12.07 -31.80 -7.90
C ASN A 221 -10.59 -31.95 -8.32
N THR A 222 -10.32 -32.02 -9.63
CA THR A 222 -8.97 -32.21 -10.15
C THR A 222 -8.20 -30.90 -10.14
N LEU A 223 -6.94 -30.98 -9.69
CA LEU A 223 -5.96 -29.91 -9.82
C LEU A 223 -4.81 -30.35 -10.73
N LEU A 224 -4.17 -29.39 -11.39
CA LEU A 224 -2.81 -29.52 -11.92
C LEU A 224 -1.88 -28.77 -10.97
N ALA A 225 -0.87 -29.44 -10.43
CA ALA A 225 0.07 -28.80 -9.52
C ALA A 225 1.52 -29.13 -9.88
N PHE A 226 2.38 -28.13 -9.74
CA PHE A 226 3.82 -28.22 -9.90
C PHE A 226 4.45 -28.01 -8.52
N GLY A 227 5.36 -28.89 -8.13
CA GLY A 227 5.98 -28.89 -6.81
C GLY A 227 7.50 -29.03 -6.88
N SER A 228 8.21 -28.10 -6.23
CA SER A 228 9.60 -28.31 -5.80
C SER A 228 9.91 -27.51 -4.53
N SER A 229 10.98 -26.72 -4.45
CA SER A 229 11.07 -25.59 -3.49
C SER A 229 10.08 -24.45 -3.80
N TYR A 230 9.05 -24.75 -4.58
CA TYR A 230 8.18 -23.88 -5.35
C TYR A 230 6.82 -24.56 -5.46
N SER A 231 5.79 -23.77 -5.70
CA SER A 231 4.44 -24.26 -5.96
C SER A 231 3.74 -23.42 -7.02
N GLU A 232 3.03 -24.12 -7.91
CA GLU A 232 2.13 -23.51 -8.88
C GLU A 232 0.95 -24.45 -9.08
N ILE A 233 -0.29 -23.95 -8.98
CA ILE A 233 -1.48 -24.81 -8.90
C ILE A 233 -2.63 -24.22 -9.71
N PHE A 234 -3.27 -25.05 -10.52
CA PHE A 234 -4.41 -24.70 -11.37
C PHE A 234 -5.64 -25.57 -11.03
N ASP A 235 -6.79 -24.94 -10.82
CA ASP A 235 -8.09 -25.57 -10.54
C ASP A 235 -8.76 -26.02 -11.85
N LEU A 236 -8.22 -27.11 -12.43
CA LEU A 236 -8.72 -27.72 -13.66
C LEU A 236 -10.19 -28.17 -13.57
N GLY A 237 -10.60 -28.67 -12.40
CA GLY A 237 -11.97 -29.11 -12.17
C GLY A 237 -12.96 -27.97 -12.35
N SER A 238 -12.66 -26.80 -11.78
CA SER A 238 -13.47 -25.60 -11.99
C SER A 238 -13.35 -25.10 -13.43
N MET A 239 -12.16 -25.10 -14.02
CA MET A 239 -11.96 -24.67 -15.41
C MET A 239 -12.85 -25.44 -16.40
N ILE A 240 -12.97 -26.77 -16.23
CA ILE A 240 -13.68 -27.65 -17.17
C ILE A 240 -15.16 -27.78 -16.83
N TYR A 241 -15.50 -27.94 -15.56
CA TYR A 241 -16.86 -28.30 -15.12
C TYR A 241 -17.64 -27.13 -14.49
N ASN A 242 -16.98 -26.04 -14.09
CA ASN A 242 -17.62 -24.86 -13.51
C ASN A 242 -16.90 -23.55 -13.90
N PRO A 243 -16.84 -23.23 -15.21
CA PRO A 243 -16.06 -22.10 -15.70
C PRO A 243 -16.54 -20.74 -15.16
N GLU A 244 -17.79 -20.65 -14.70
CA GLU A 244 -18.36 -19.44 -14.11
C GLU A 244 -17.73 -19.07 -12.75
N LYS A 245 -17.23 -20.07 -11.99
CA LYS A 245 -16.68 -19.88 -10.63
C LYS A 245 -15.62 -18.78 -10.57
N ASN A 246 -14.82 -18.66 -11.63
CA ASN A 246 -13.63 -17.81 -11.67
C ASN A 246 -13.69 -16.69 -12.74
N LYS A 247 -14.84 -16.45 -13.38
CA LYS A 247 -14.97 -15.42 -14.44
C LYS A 247 -14.66 -13.99 -13.99
N GLY A 248 -14.80 -13.69 -12.69
CA GLY A 248 -14.53 -12.37 -12.12
C GLY A 248 -13.08 -12.13 -11.70
N ASN A 249 -12.21 -13.16 -11.77
CA ASN A 249 -10.84 -13.03 -11.31
C ASN A 249 -10.02 -12.24 -12.34
N LYS A 250 -9.53 -11.06 -11.94
CA LYS A 250 -8.53 -10.33 -12.73
C LYS A 250 -7.26 -11.16 -12.79
N ILE A 251 -6.79 -11.45 -14.00
CA ILE A 251 -5.48 -12.08 -14.23
C ILE A 251 -4.43 -11.13 -13.67
N ARG A 252 -3.72 -11.57 -12.63
CA ARG A 252 -2.57 -10.84 -12.10
C ARG A 252 -1.35 -11.32 -12.84
N GLN A 253 -0.94 -10.58 -13.87
CA GLN A 253 0.38 -10.80 -14.46
C GLN A 253 1.43 -10.36 -13.44
N ARG A 254 2.37 -11.27 -13.17
CA ARG A 254 3.51 -10.99 -12.30
C ARG A 254 4.70 -10.67 -13.17
N GLU A 255 5.27 -9.48 -12.99
CA GLU A 255 6.39 -9.01 -13.82
C GLU A 255 7.71 -9.74 -13.48
N ASN A 256 7.88 -10.20 -12.22
CA ASN A 256 9.07 -10.96 -11.76
C ASN A 256 8.69 -12.22 -10.95
N PHE A 257 9.38 -13.34 -11.19
CA PHE A 257 9.17 -14.66 -10.56
C PHE A 257 10.10 -14.91 -9.35
N ASP A 258 10.35 -13.87 -8.54
CA ASP A 258 11.28 -13.93 -7.41
C ASP A 258 10.66 -14.57 -6.17
N CYS A 259 11.50 -15.16 -5.33
CA CYS A 259 11.08 -15.66 -4.03
C CYS A 259 10.62 -14.51 -3.11
N ILE A 260 9.50 -14.69 -2.41
CA ILE A 260 9.08 -13.82 -1.31
C ILE A 260 9.61 -14.39 0.00
N PRO A 261 10.39 -13.65 0.80
CA PRO A 261 10.75 -14.07 2.14
C PRO A 261 9.50 -14.11 3.05
N ILE A 262 9.34 -15.18 3.82
CA ILE A 262 8.32 -15.34 4.87
C ILE A 262 8.93 -14.98 6.23
N ILE A 263 10.15 -15.49 6.50
CA ILE A 263 10.94 -15.23 7.71
C ILE A 263 12.32 -14.75 7.26
N SER A 264 12.81 -13.67 7.87
CA SER A 264 14.20 -13.25 7.70
C SER A 264 14.85 -13.02 9.05
N VAL A 265 15.93 -13.76 9.33
CA VAL A 265 16.69 -13.63 10.59
C VAL A 265 15.76 -13.80 11.81
N ASN A 266 14.96 -14.87 11.83
CA ASN A 266 13.97 -15.20 12.86
C ASN A 266 12.84 -14.18 13.08
N LYS A 267 12.69 -13.18 12.21
CA LYS A 267 11.59 -12.22 12.28
C LYS A 267 10.61 -12.43 11.13
N LEU A 268 9.31 -12.36 11.42
CA LEU A 268 8.26 -12.32 10.40
C LEU A 268 8.47 -11.08 9.53
N VAL A 269 8.33 -11.21 8.21
CA VAL A 269 8.48 -10.04 7.32
C VAL A 269 7.49 -8.95 7.65
N ALA A 270 6.25 -9.29 8.02
CA ALA A 270 5.27 -8.32 8.51
C ALA A 270 5.75 -7.58 9.78
N ASP A 271 6.46 -8.26 10.68
CA ASP A 271 7.05 -7.64 11.87
C ASP A 271 8.28 -6.80 11.53
N ILE A 272 9.10 -7.20 10.55
CA ILE A 272 10.22 -6.38 10.04
C ILE A 272 9.69 -5.13 9.33
N GLU A 273 8.64 -5.23 8.54
CA GLU A 273 8.00 -4.10 7.87
C GLU A 273 7.36 -3.17 8.90
N LYS A 274 6.69 -3.72 9.91
CA LYS A 274 6.20 -2.98 11.07
C LYS A 274 7.34 -2.33 11.85
N GLU A 275 8.46 -3.01 12.09
CA GLU A 275 9.66 -2.48 12.76
C GLU A 275 10.39 -1.43 11.91
N LYS A 276 10.47 -1.60 10.59
CA LYS A 276 11.00 -0.59 9.64
C LYS A 276 10.13 0.65 9.63
N THR A 277 8.82 0.47 9.79
CA THR A 277 7.87 1.57 10.04
C THR A 277 8.05 2.17 11.43
N GLN A 278 8.51 1.40 12.43
CA GLN A 278 8.76 1.84 13.81
C GLN A 278 10.19 2.38 14.08
N LYS A 279 11.14 2.26 13.15
CA LYS A 279 12.50 2.83 13.28
C LYS A 279 12.61 4.31 12.86
N GLN A 280 11.51 4.93 12.44
CA GLN A 280 11.42 6.39 12.48
C GLN A 280 11.11 6.81 13.92
N GLU A 281 11.93 7.71 14.47
CA GLU A 281 11.61 8.42 15.70
C GLU A 281 10.16 8.94 15.61
N ILE A 282 9.27 8.40 16.45
CA ILE A 282 7.85 8.74 16.42
C ILE A 282 7.70 10.17 16.95
N ASN A 283 7.63 11.11 16.01
CA ASN A 283 7.42 12.52 16.27
C ASN A 283 6.02 12.96 15.83
N TYR A 284 5.70 14.24 16.01
CA TYR A 284 4.42 14.85 15.63
C TYR A 284 3.97 14.44 14.23
N TYR A 285 4.90 14.50 13.27
CA TYR A 285 4.62 14.27 11.85
C TYR A 285 4.43 12.80 11.50
N THR A 286 4.92 11.88 12.32
CA THR A 286 4.66 10.44 12.16
C THR A 286 3.17 10.14 12.32
N TYR A 287 2.51 10.73 13.32
CA TYR A 287 1.07 10.54 13.54
C TYR A 287 0.23 11.19 12.44
N THR A 288 0.56 12.42 12.04
CA THR A 288 -0.20 13.12 10.99
C THR A 288 -0.05 12.41 9.65
N GLN A 289 1.15 11.96 9.28
CA GLN A 289 1.37 11.18 8.06
C GLN A 289 0.58 9.85 8.08
N ALA A 290 0.57 9.14 9.21
CA ALA A 290 -0.23 7.93 9.36
C ALA A 290 -1.74 8.22 9.19
N ALA A 291 -2.24 9.30 9.81
CA ALA A 291 -3.62 9.72 9.68
C ALA A 291 -3.99 10.10 8.24
N GLU A 292 -3.16 10.90 7.56
CA GLU A 292 -3.34 11.30 6.16
C GLU A 292 -3.39 10.08 5.22
N ASN A 293 -2.48 9.12 5.39
CA ASN A 293 -2.49 7.89 4.59
C ASN A 293 -3.77 7.07 4.79
N LEU A 294 -4.30 7.06 6.01
CA LEU A 294 -5.59 6.42 6.33
C LEU A 294 -6.76 7.19 5.73
N ILE A 295 -6.73 8.52 5.68
CA ILE A 295 -7.73 9.34 4.99
C ILE A 295 -7.74 9.03 3.49
N LEU A 296 -6.57 8.94 2.83
CA LEU A 296 -6.46 8.55 1.42
C LEU A 296 -7.08 7.16 1.17
N SER A 297 -6.93 6.25 2.14
CA SER A 297 -7.51 4.91 2.12
C SER A 297 -8.97 4.86 2.59
N ARG A 298 -9.60 6.02 2.85
CA ARG A 298 -10.97 6.17 3.39
C ARG A 298 -11.22 5.46 4.73
N GLN A 299 -10.17 5.21 5.51
CA GLN A 299 -10.23 4.57 6.83
C GLN A 299 -10.36 5.63 7.94
N PHE A 300 -11.44 6.41 7.92
CA PHE A 300 -11.60 7.60 8.77
C PHE A 300 -11.59 7.31 10.28
N ALA A 301 -12.13 6.17 10.71
CA ALA A 301 -12.11 5.76 12.10
C ALA A 301 -10.67 5.56 12.62
N LYS A 302 -9.82 4.88 11.83
CA LYS A 302 -8.42 4.70 12.19
C LYS A 302 -7.61 5.99 12.09
N ALA A 303 -7.92 6.84 11.10
CA ALA A 303 -7.29 8.15 10.96
C ALA A 303 -7.57 9.03 12.20
N LYS A 304 -8.82 9.02 12.68
CA LYS A 304 -9.22 9.67 13.93
C LYS A 304 -8.40 9.13 15.12
N GLU A 305 -8.22 7.82 15.25
CA GLU A 305 -7.38 7.28 16.34
C GLU A 305 -5.92 7.76 16.28
N GLN A 306 -5.34 7.94 15.08
CA GLN A 306 -4.00 8.52 14.96
C GLN A 306 -3.96 9.98 15.45
N TYR A 307 -4.98 10.78 15.15
CA TYR A 307 -5.08 12.13 15.70
C TYR A 307 -5.33 12.13 17.21
N ASN A 308 -6.09 11.18 17.76
CA ASN A 308 -6.29 11.06 19.20
C ASN A 308 -4.95 10.79 19.90
N LEU A 309 -4.16 9.85 19.40
CA LEU A 309 -2.80 9.58 19.89
C LEU A 309 -1.89 10.80 19.79
N LEU A 310 -2.03 11.59 18.72
CA LEU A 310 -1.30 12.85 18.57
C LEU A 310 -1.66 13.84 19.69
N ALA A 311 -2.96 14.03 19.99
CA ALA A 311 -3.42 14.93 21.05
C ALA A 311 -3.07 14.47 22.47
N GLU A 312 -2.92 13.18 22.70
CA GLU A 312 -2.45 12.64 23.98
C GLU A 312 -0.97 12.97 24.21
N LYS A 313 -0.16 12.94 23.15
CA LYS A 313 1.29 13.10 23.23
C LYS A 313 1.76 14.55 23.14
N TYR A 314 1.05 15.39 22.39
CA TYR A 314 1.46 16.77 22.13
C TYR A 314 0.45 17.77 22.71
N PRO A 315 0.88 18.69 23.60
CA PRO A 315 -0.01 19.71 24.16
C PRO A 315 -0.44 20.75 23.11
N THR A 316 0.45 21.03 22.16
CA THR A 316 0.23 21.98 21.06
C THR A 316 0.02 21.21 19.76
N LEU A 317 -1.04 21.56 19.02
CA LEU A 317 -1.41 20.93 17.75
C LEU A 317 -1.69 22.01 16.71
N PHE A 318 -1.28 21.85 15.46
CA PHE A 318 -1.63 22.79 14.40
C PHE A 318 -3.12 22.73 14.06
N ALA A 319 -3.73 23.87 13.75
CA ALA A 319 -5.17 23.99 13.47
C ALA A 319 -5.62 23.10 12.31
N ARG A 320 -4.76 22.88 11.31
CA ARG A 320 -5.07 21.97 10.20
C ARG A 320 -5.23 20.50 10.62
N ASP A 321 -4.47 20.05 11.62
CA ASP A 321 -4.51 18.68 12.08
C ASP A 321 -5.76 18.48 12.95
N ILE A 322 -6.11 19.49 13.77
CA ILE A 322 -7.39 19.56 14.48
C ILE A 322 -8.57 19.54 13.47
N HIS A 323 -8.51 20.38 12.43
CA HIS A 323 -9.51 20.46 11.36
C HIS A 323 -9.74 19.11 10.67
N ASN A 324 -8.68 18.37 10.41
CA ASN A 324 -8.76 17.02 9.85
C ASN A 324 -9.35 16.03 10.85
N ALA A 325 -8.93 16.09 12.11
CA ALA A 325 -9.42 15.20 13.16
C ALA A 325 -10.94 15.33 13.35
N VAL A 326 -11.47 16.55 13.36
CA VAL A 326 -12.93 16.80 13.42
C VAL A 326 -13.65 16.13 12.25
N ARG A 327 -13.14 16.27 11.01
CA ARG A 327 -13.74 15.67 9.81
C ARG A 327 -13.68 14.15 9.85
N CYS A 328 -12.55 13.58 10.28
CA CYS A 328 -12.41 12.14 10.48
C CYS A 328 -13.46 11.62 11.47
N ALA A 329 -13.64 12.31 12.61
CA ALA A 329 -14.62 11.94 13.62
C ALA A 329 -16.06 11.97 13.07
N ILE A 330 -16.43 13.02 12.32
CA ILE A 330 -17.74 13.12 11.66
C ILE A 330 -17.96 11.97 10.68
N LEU A 331 -16.98 11.72 9.81
CA LEU A 331 -17.09 10.68 8.78
C LEU A 331 -17.09 9.26 9.37
N SER A 332 -16.48 9.06 10.55
CA SER A 332 -16.58 7.83 11.32
C SER A 332 -17.82 7.75 12.23
N ARG A 333 -18.73 8.74 12.15
CA ARG A 333 -19.95 8.86 12.98
C ARG A 333 -19.69 8.92 14.48
N ASP A 334 -18.52 9.41 14.88
CA ASP A 334 -18.12 9.59 16.27
C ASP A 334 -18.34 11.05 16.67
N ILE A 335 -19.61 11.39 16.89
CA ILE A 335 -20.04 12.78 17.14
C ILE A 335 -19.45 13.34 18.44
N LYS A 336 -19.25 12.48 19.45
CA LYS A 336 -18.64 12.88 20.73
C LYS A 336 -17.21 13.38 20.50
N ASN A 337 -16.39 12.62 19.77
CA ASN A 337 -15.05 13.08 19.41
C ASN A 337 -15.08 14.29 18.47
N ALA A 338 -16.07 14.39 17.59
CA ALA A 338 -16.22 15.57 16.73
C ALA A 338 -16.43 16.85 17.54
N PHE A 339 -17.29 16.84 18.56
CA PHE A 339 -17.47 17.97 19.47
C PHE A 339 -16.19 18.27 20.27
N TRP A 340 -15.53 17.26 20.82
CA TRP A 340 -14.29 17.44 21.57
C TRP A 340 -13.17 18.06 20.74
N TRP A 341 -12.93 17.55 19.53
CA TRP A 341 -11.95 18.13 18.60
C TRP A 341 -12.36 19.53 18.15
N SER A 342 -13.65 19.81 18.04
CA SER A 342 -14.15 21.14 17.71
C SER A 342 -13.82 22.13 18.83
N GLU A 343 -13.98 21.77 20.10
CA GLU A 343 -13.58 22.64 21.23
C GLU A 343 -12.08 23.01 21.17
N LYS A 344 -11.20 22.09 20.74
CA LYS A 344 -9.78 22.41 20.48
C LYS A 344 -9.61 23.41 19.34
N LEU A 345 -10.48 23.35 18.33
CA LEU A 345 -10.48 24.31 17.22
C LEU A 345 -10.90 25.73 17.68
N ALA A 346 -11.78 25.84 18.67
CA ALA A 346 -12.12 27.14 19.29
C ALA A 346 -10.90 27.78 20.00
N LEU A 347 -9.99 26.98 20.57
CA LEU A 347 -8.75 27.50 21.16
C LEU A 347 -7.84 28.16 20.14
N LYS A 348 -7.97 27.78 18.85
CA LYS A 348 -7.30 28.44 17.72
C LYS A 348 -8.02 29.70 17.24
N GLY A 349 -9.10 30.09 17.92
CA GLY A 349 -9.99 31.21 17.62
C GLY A 349 -10.77 31.07 16.32
N ILE A 350 -10.98 29.84 15.86
CA ILE A 350 -11.96 29.56 14.81
C ILE A 350 -13.35 29.87 15.37
N GLU A 351 -14.14 30.63 14.61
CA GLU A 351 -15.46 31.08 15.05
C GLU A 351 -16.55 30.09 14.66
N LEU A 352 -17.71 30.19 15.33
CA LEU A 352 -18.85 29.31 15.09
C LEU A 352 -19.34 29.25 13.62
N PRO A 353 -19.27 30.33 12.80
CA PRO A 353 -19.59 30.27 11.37
C PRO A 353 -18.81 29.21 10.57
N TYR A 354 -17.65 28.77 11.05
CA TYR A 354 -16.89 27.64 10.48
C TYR A 354 -17.73 26.37 10.32
N PHE A 355 -18.63 26.12 11.26
CA PHE A 355 -19.51 24.98 11.21
C PHE A 355 -20.64 25.13 10.21
N ASN A 356 -20.74 26.20 9.42
CA ASN A 356 -21.74 26.32 8.36
C ASN A 356 -21.46 25.39 7.17
N SER A 357 -20.22 24.89 7.03
CA SER A 357 -19.86 23.91 6.00
C SER A 357 -20.78 22.66 6.01
N LYS A 358 -21.01 22.10 4.83
CA LYS A 358 -21.95 20.99 4.59
C LYS A 358 -21.65 19.75 5.42
N ILE A 359 -20.37 19.46 5.68
CA ILE A 359 -19.97 18.26 6.45
C ILE A 359 -20.52 18.26 7.88
N PHE A 360 -20.77 19.44 8.45
CA PHE A 360 -21.20 19.60 9.84
C PHE A 360 -22.72 19.53 10.04
N VAL A 361 -23.51 19.34 8.97
CA VAL A 361 -24.99 19.34 9.07
C VAL A 361 -25.49 18.30 10.09
N GLY A 362 -24.87 17.11 10.12
CA GLY A 362 -25.21 16.07 11.09
C GLY A 362 -24.93 16.49 12.53
N MET A 363 -23.83 17.21 12.76
CA MET A 363 -23.46 17.73 14.08
C MET A 363 -24.41 18.85 14.53
N ARG A 364 -24.80 19.76 13.62
CA ARG A 364 -25.75 20.86 13.92
C ARG A 364 -27.17 20.38 14.23
N LYS A 365 -27.55 19.20 13.73
CA LYS A 365 -28.85 18.57 14.02
C LYS A 365 -28.84 17.73 15.30
N ASN A 366 -27.67 17.51 15.91
CA ASN A 366 -27.56 16.73 17.13
C ASN A 366 -28.11 17.52 18.34
N PRO A 367 -28.84 16.90 19.28
CA PRO A 367 -29.35 17.58 20.48
C PRO A 367 -28.28 18.32 21.31
N GLU A 368 -27.05 17.82 21.33
CA GLU A 368 -25.92 18.42 22.05
C GLU A 368 -25.41 19.71 21.38
N TRP A 369 -25.82 20.02 20.15
CA TRP A 369 -25.37 21.21 19.42
C TRP A 369 -25.62 22.51 20.20
N LYS A 370 -26.78 22.63 20.86
CA LYS A 370 -27.15 23.85 21.59
C LYS A 370 -26.17 24.12 22.73
N SER A 371 -25.89 23.13 23.57
CA SER A 371 -24.93 23.26 24.68
C SER A 371 -23.51 23.43 24.16
N PHE A 372 -23.13 22.68 23.13
CA PHE A 372 -21.83 22.81 22.47
C PHE A 372 -21.61 24.24 21.94
N SER A 373 -22.55 24.82 21.19
CA SER A 373 -22.36 26.14 20.55
C SER A 373 -22.11 27.26 21.56
N ILE A 374 -22.81 27.24 22.70
CA ILE A 374 -22.62 28.20 23.80
C ILE A 374 -21.23 28.03 24.42
N LYS A 375 -20.86 26.78 24.72
CA LYS A 375 -19.54 26.45 25.28
C LYS A 375 -18.42 26.84 24.32
N TYR A 376 -18.57 26.52 23.04
CA TYR A 376 -17.62 26.82 21.98
C TYR A 376 -17.36 28.31 21.84
N ASP A 377 -18.42 29.14 21.82
CA ASP A 377 -18.30 30.59 21.74
C ASP A 377 -17.56 31.16 22.97
N SER A 378 -17.84 30.63 24.16
CA SER A 378 -17.12 30.99 25.39
C SER A 378 -15.63 30.66 25.31
N ILE A 379 -15.28 29.44 24.85
CA ILE A 379 -13.88 29.03 24.65
C ILE A 379 -13.18 29.94 23.64
N CYS A 380 -13.83 30.25 22.51
CA CYS A 380 -13.28 31.09 21.45
C CYS A 380 -13.04 32.53 21.95
N LYS A 381 -13.98 33.11 22.70
CA LYS A 381 -13.82 34.44 23.31
C LYS A 381 -12.67 34.50 24.31
N LEU A 382 -12.54 33.48 25.16
CA LEU A 382 -11.43 33.36 26.11
C LEU A 382 -10.08 33.19 25.41
N ALA A 383 -10.03 32.39 24.33
CA ALA A 383 -8.82 32.25 23.53
C ALA A 383 -8.38 33.60 22.93
N LYS A 384 -9.34 34.33 22.35
CA LYS A 384 -9.11 35.65 21.76
C LYS A 384 -8.63 36.71 22.74
N SER A 385 -9.08 36.67 24.00
CA SER A 385 -8.62 37.63 25.02
C SER A 385 -7.14 37.46 25.37
N ASN A 386 -6.55 36.30 25.08
CA ASN A 386 -5.14 36.01 25.34
C ASN A 386 -4.24 36.32 24.14
N TRP A 387 -4.79 36.77 23.02
CA TRP A 387 -4.02 37.03 21.81
C TRP A 387 -3.21 38.32 21.90
N ASN A 388 -2.00 38.27 21.34
CA ASN A 388 -1.16 39.44 21.14
C ASN A 388 -1.62 40.20 19.90
N LEU A 389 -2.64 41.05 20.07
CA LEU A 389 -3.21 41.87 18.99
C LEU A 389 -2.20 42.85 18.39
N LYS A 390 -1.23 43.31 19.19
CA LYS A 390 -0.13 44.15 18.72
C LYS A 390 0.77 43.37 17.77
N LEU A 391 1.25 42.18 18.15
CA LEU A 391 2.04 41.31 17.26
C LEU A 391 1.30 41.01 15.94
N LYS A 392 0.00 40.72 16.03
CA LYS A 392 -0.84 40.48 14.83
C LYS A 392 -0.90 41.71 13.91
N LYS A 393 -1.02 42.91 14.49
CA LYS A 393 -0.99 44.16 13.72
C LYS A 393 0.40 44.40 13.13
N ASP A 394 1.45 44.28 13.93
CA ASP A 394 2.84 44.54 13.52
C ASP A 394 3.25 43.62 12.35
N VAL A 395 2.90 42.33 12.39
CA VAL A 395 3.20 41.40 11.27
C VAL A 395 2.37 41.70 10.02
N ASN A 396 1.12 42.15 10.17
CA ASN A 396 0.28 42.57 9.04
C ASN A 396 0.78 43.87 8.42
N ASP A 397 1.31 44.79 9.23
CA ASP A 397 1.91 46.04 8.73
C ASP A 397 3.17 45.72 7.91
N LEU A 398 4.00 44.76 8.34
CA LEU A 398 5.14 44.26 7.53
C LEU A 398 4.68 43.62 6.22
N LEU A 399 3.61 42.79 6.25
CA LEU A 399 3.02 42.20 5.05
C LEU A 399 2.51 43.28 4.09
N ASN A 400 1.83 44.31 4.58
CA ASN A 400 1.32 45.38 3.75
C ASN A 400 2.45 46.19 3.09
N GLU A 401 3.53 46.45 3.82
CA GLU A 401 4.73 47.11 3.26
C GLU A 401 5.41 46.23 2.20
N ASP A 402 5.48 44.91 2.42
CA ASP A 402 6.00 43.95 1.42
C ASP A 402 5.15 43.96 0.15
N GLN A 403 3.83 43.81 0.30
CA GLN A 403 2.90 43.71 -0.83
C GLN A 403 2.72 45.03 -1.57
N ALA A 404 3.05 46.17 -0.98
CA ALA A 404 3.12 47.45 -1.69
C ALA A 404 4.17 47.45 -2.81
N ASP A 405 5.26 46.67 -2.63
CA ASP A 405 6.36 46.58 -3.59
C ASP A 405 6.33 45.30 -4.42
N TYR A 406 5.89 44.18 -3.83
CA TYR A 406 5.82 42.86 -4.48
C TYR A 406 4.49 42.58 -5.19
N GLY A 407 3.43 43.33 -4.87
CA GLY A 407 2.10 43.11 -5.45
C GLY A 407 2.12 43.22 -6.97
N LEU A 408 1.42 42.30 -7.66
CA LEU A 408 1.46 42.19 -9.13
C LEU A 408 1.18 43.52 -9.86
N ALA A 409 0.25 44.33 -9.34
CA ALA A 409 -0.10 45.62 -9.93
C ALA A 409 0.97 46.72 -9.74
N ASN A 410 1.82 46.60 -8.72
CA ASN A 410 2.78 47.63 -8.29
C ASN A 410 4.22 47.12 -8.27
N ARG A 411 4.49 45.99 -8.94
CA ARG A 411 5.76 45.26 -8.78
C ARG A 411 6.95 46.14 -9.14
N LYS A 412 7.80 46.42 -8.15
CA LYS A 412 8.99 47.25 -8.35
C LYS A 412 10.13 46.48 -9.03
N SER A 413 11.17 47.22 -9.42
CA SER A 413 12.40 46.65 -9.97
C SER A 413 13.09 45.70 -8.98
N HIS A 414 13.85 44.73 -9.50
CA HIS A 414 14.54 43.73 -8.68
C HIS A 414 15.39 44.33 -7.55
N LYS A 415 16.12 45.42 -7.83
CA LYS A 415 16.91 46.13 -6.80
C LYS A 415 16.04 46.66 -5.66
N ALA A 416 14.91 47.30 -5.98
CA ALA A 416 14.00 47.82 -4.97
C ALA A 416 13.33 46.70 -4.15
N LEU A 417 13.01 45.56 -4.79
CA LEU A 417 12.49 44.38 -4.11
C LEU A 417 13.51 43.81 -3.11
N TYR A 418 14.78 43.73 -3.50
CA TYR A 418 15.88 43.33 -2.62
C TYR A 418 16.01 44.29 -1.42
N GLU A 419 16.07 45.61 -1.66
CA GLU A 419 16.16 46.63 -0.59
C GLU A 419 14.97 46.58 0.37
N THR A 420 13.77 46.29 -0.15
CA THR A 420 12.58 46.07 0.67
C THR A 420 12.67 44.79 1.49
N THR A 421 13.10 43.68 0.90
CA THR A 421 13.30 42.43 1.63
C THR A 421 14.37 42.54 2.71
N GLU A 422 15.48 43.25 2.47
CA GLU A 422 16.54 43.49 3.46
C GLU A 422 16.01 44.22 4.69
N ARG A 423 15.29 45.34 4.46
CA ARG A 423 14.69 46.15 5.51
C ARG A 423 13.61 45.38 6.27
N LEU A 424 12.70 44.70 5.57
CA LEU A 424 11.58 43.99 6.18
C LEU A 424 12.04 42.74 6.95
N THR A 425 13.06 42.03 6.44
CA THR A 425 13.66 40.90 7.15
C THR A 425 14.28 41.35 8.46
N SER A 426 14.96 42.51 8.47
CA SER A 426 15.52 43.09 9.69
C SER A 426 14.43 43.44 10.71
N LYS A 427 13.36 44.12 10.27
CA LYS A 427 12.18 44.41 11.13
C LYS A 427 11.52 43.13 11.66
N LEU A 428 11.41 42.10 10.82
CA LEU A 428 10.83 40.82 11.21
C LEU A 428 11.71 40.10 12.24
N VAL A 429 13.03 40.09 12.06
CA VAL A 429 13.97 39.52 13.03
C VAL A 429 13.84 40.22 14.38
N ASP A 430 13.76 41.55 14.41
CA ASP A 430 13.58 42.31 15.64
C ASP A 430 12.24 41.98 16.30
N LEU A 431 11.16 41.94 15.53
CA LEU A 431 9.83 41.54 16.00
C LEU A 431 9.85 40.13 16.61
N LEU A 432 10.49 39.16 15.93
CA LEU A 432 10.60 37.78 16.40
C LEU A 432 11.48 37.65 17.64
N LYS A 433 12.53 38.47 17.80
CA LYS A 433 13.33 38.51 19.03
C LYS A 433 12.54 39.04 20.22
N THR A 434 11.70 40.05 20.01
CA THR A 434 10.93 40.70 21.09
C THR A 434 9.68 39.91 21.46
N GLU A 435 8.89 39.47 20.48
CA GLU A 435 7.54 38.94 20.69
C GLU A 435 7.47 37.41 20.42
N GLY A 436 8.51 36.83 19.80
CA GLY A 436 8.54 35.45 19.31
C GLY A 436 7.73 35.25 18.03
N PHE A 437 7.64 34.00 17.55
CA PHE A 437 6.91 33.70 16.30
C PHE A 437 5.41 33.95 16.45
N PRO A 438 4.74 34.58 15.45
CA PRO A 438 3.29 34.81 15.43
C PRO A 438 2.52 33.50 15.17
N SER A 439 2.55 32.61 16.15
CA SER A 439 1.91 31.29 16.09
C SER A 439 0.39 31.37 16.20
N GLU A 440 -0.28 30.26 15.86
CA GLU A 440 -1.74 30.12 16.00
C GLU A 440 -2.21 30.31 17.45
N GLU A 441 -1.35 30.03 18.44
CA GLU A 441 -1.64 30.24 19.87
C GLU A 441 -1.58 31.74 20.24
N LYS A 442 -0.70 32.51 19.59
CA LYS A 442 -0.48 33.93 19.91
C LYS A 442 -1.41 34.87 19.16
N ILE A 443 -1.71 34.59 17.90
CA ILE A 443 -2.46 35.52 17.03
C ILE A 443 -3.71 34.91 16.39
N GLY A 444 -3.98 33.63 16.68
CA GLY A 444 -5.09 32.87 16.13
C GLY A 444 -4.82 32.28 14.76
N SER A 445 -5.70 31.35 14.36
CA SER A 445 -5.77 30.83 13.00
C SER A 445 -6.70 31.67 12.13
N HIS A 446 -6.47 31.66 10.82
CA HIS A 446 -7.27 32.42 9.86
C HIS A 446 -8.28 31.55 9.12
N VAL A 447 -9.48 32.08 8.91
CA VAL A 447 -10.54 31.46 8.14
C VAL A 447 -11.00 32.44 7.08
N GLU A 448 -11.06 31.99 5.83
CA GLU A 448 -11.66 32.73 4.74
C GLU A 448 -13.10 32.28 4.49
N ARG A 449 -13.95 33.24 4.10
CA ARG A 449 -15.37 33.01 3.76
C ARG A 449 -16.08 32.16 4.83
N ASP A 450 -15.75 32.46 6.08
CA ASP A 450 -16.24 31.83 7.30
C ASP A 450 -16.02 30.32 7.45
N THR A 451 -15.54 29.59 6.45
CA THR A 451 -15.57 28.11 6.45
C THR A 451 -14.27 27.44 5.96
N ILE A 452 -13.34 28.22 5.41
CA ILE A 452 -12.10 27.71 4.81
C ILE A 452 -10.93 28.03 5.75
N LEU A 453 -10.39 27.01 6.41
CA LEU A 453 -9.20 27.18 7.25
C LEU A 453 -7.97 27.42 6.37
N ILE A 454 -7.26 28.51 6.64
CA ILE A 454 -5.99 28.84 5.97
C ILE A 454 -4.84 28.31 6.83
N SER A 455 -4.19 27.25 6.33
CA SER A 455 -3.09 26.57 7.03
C SER A 455 -1.73 27.28 6.92
N PHE A 456 -1.61 28.25 6.02
CA PHE A 456 -0.43 29.08 5.84
C PHE A 456 -0.83 30.55 5.84
N PRO A 457 -0.63 31.27 6.96
CA PRO A 457 -0.95 32.68 7.04
C PRO A 457 -0.24 33.51 5.96
N ALA A 458 -0.90 34.57 5.48
CA ALA A 458 -0.39 35.40 4.38
C ALA A 458 1.00 35.99 4.65
N PHE A 459 1.30 36.36 5.91
CA PHE A 459 2.62 36.90 6.28
C PHE A 459 3.78 35.91 6.07
N ASN A 460 3.52 34.61 5.87
CA ASN A 460 4.58 33.66 5.51
C ASN A 460 5.27 34.02 4.19
N VAL A 461 4.64 34.85 3.34
CA VAL A 461 5.28 35.39 2.12
C VAL A 461 6.54 36.19 2.44
N LEU A 462 6.62 36.85 3.60
CA LEU A 462 7.82 37.57 4.05
C LEU A 462 9.01 36.61 4.17
N LEU A 463 8.76 35.40 4.70
CA LEU A 463 9.76 34.36 4.85
C LEU A 463 10.18 33.79 3.49
N LEU A 464 9.23 33.66 2.57
CA LEU A 464 9.50 33.21 1.20
C LEU A 464 10.38 34.22 0.46
N HIS A 465 10.05 35.51 0.51
CA HIS A 465 10.86 36.56 -0.11
C HIS A 465 12.26 36.63 0.50
N ALA A 466 12.39 36.53 1.83
CA ALA A 466 13.70 36.44 2.48
C ALA A 466 14.52 35.24 1.97
N ALA A 467 13.91 34.07 1.86
CA ALA A 467 14.59 32.89 1.31
C ALA A 467 14.97 33.07 -0.18
N GLN A 468 14.20 33.82 -0.97
CA GLN A 468 14.49 34.06 -2.38
C GLN A 468 15.58 35.11 -2.60
N GLN A 469 15.54 36.21 -1.84
CA GLN A 469 16.46 37.35 -2.02
C GLN A 469 17.78 37.21 -1.24
N GLN A 470 17.84 36.31 -0.26
CA GLN A 470 19.04 36.05 0.54
C GLN A 470 19.59 37.32 1.23
N PRO A 471 18.79 38.02 2.05
CA PRO A 471 19.24 39.22 2.78
C PRO A 471 20.30 38.88 3.84
N GLU A 472 21.05 39.88 4.30
CA GLU A 472 22.17 39.67 5.24
C GLU A 472 21.71 38.99 6.54
N ASN A 473 20.53 39.36 7.04
CA ASN A 473 19.96 38.84 8.28
C ASN A 473 19.25 37.47 8.14
N LEU A 474 19.31 36.81 6.97
CA LEU A 474 18.61 35.53 6.75
C LEU A 474 19.07 34.43 7.72
N ALA A 475 20.37 34.37 8.05
CA ALA A 475 20.88 33.36 8.98
C ALA A 475 20.23 33.49 10.37
N VAL A 476 20.09 34.72 10.86
CA VAL A 476 19.44 35.02 12.15
C VAL A 476 17.96 34.67 12.09
N LEU A 477 17.27 35.03 11.00
CA LEU A 477 15.88 34.66 10.80
C LEU A 477 15.70 33.12 10.85
N ASN A 478 16.54 32.37 10.15
CA ASN A 478 16.48 30.91 10.11
C ASN A 478 16.72 30.27 11.50
N GLU A 479 17.62 30.83 12.30
CA GLU A 479 17.83 30.37 13.69
C GLU A 479 16.56 30.54 14.53
N LEU A 480 15.91 31.71 14.44
CA LEU A 480 14.66 31.99 15.14
C LEU A 480 13.53 31.06 14.68
N LEU A 481 13.41 30.83 13.36
CA LEU A 481 12.42 29.92 12.80
C LEU A 481 12.64 28.47 13.21
N ASN A 482 13.90 28.00 13.27
CA ASN A 482 14.21 26.66 13.74
C ASN A 482 13.80 26.49 15.22
N LYS A 483 14.11 27.48 16.07
CA LYS A 483 13.69 27.47 17.47
C LYS A 483 12.16 27.41 17.61
N SER A 484 11.43 28.19 16.82
CA SER A 484 9.96 28.14 16.81
C SER A 484 9.40 26.85 16.21
N SER A 485 10.11 26.22 15.28
CA SER A 485 9.75 24.90 14.75
C SER A 485 9.87 23.81 15.82
N ASP A 486 10.95 23.82 16.60
CA ASP A 486 11.15 22.85 17.69
C ASP A 486 10.07 23.00 18.78
N ALA A 487 9.56 24.22 18.97
CA ALA A 487 8.44 24.52 19.86
C ALA A 487 7.04 24.24 19.26
N LEU A 488 6.95 23.73 18.02
CA LEU A 488 5.69 23.55 17.28
C LEU A 488 4.88 24.85 17.10
N GLU A 489 5.54 26.00 17.09
CA GLU A 489 4.94 27.30 16.78
C GLU A 489 4.91 27.58 15.27
N TYR A 490 5.89 27.01 14.55
CA TYR A 490 6.05 27.14 13.11
C TYR A 490 6.20 25.75 12.46
N ASP A 491 5.30 25.39 11.55
CA ASP A 491 5.36 24.08 10.87
C ASP A 491 6.39 24.09 9.75
N LEU A 492 7.68 24.07 10.11
CA LEU A 492 8.79 24.12 9.16
C LEU A 492 8.76 22.95 8.17
N LYS A 493 8.38 21.74 8.62
CA LYS A 493 8.41 20.51 7.78
C LYS A 493 7.45 20.58 6.60
N ARG A 494 6.27 21.15 6.81
CA ARG A 494 5.24 21.28 5.77
C ARG A 494 5.14 22.72 5.26
N SER A 495 6.07 23.61 5.66
CA SER A 495 6.14 24.98 5.14
C SER A 495 6.61 24.99 3.69
N GLY A 496 6.04 25.88 2.89
CA GLY A 496 6.51 26.12 1.51
C GLY A 496 7.90 26.75 1.43
N ASN A 497 8.50 27.18 2.54
CA ASN A 497 9.72 27.99 2.58
C ASN A 497 11.01 27.16 2.54
N LYS A 498 10.95 25.85 2.83
CA LYS A 498 12.13 24.96 2.83
C LYS A 498 12.32 24.18 1.51
N GLY A 499 11.39 24.32 0.56
CA GLY A 499 11.46 23.64 -0.73
C GLY A 499 11.86 24.60 -1.82
N ASN A 500 13.00 24.36 -2.47
CA ASN A 500 13.18 24.80 -3.86
C ASN A 500 12.02 24.18 -4.66
N GLN A 501 10.94 24.93 -4.87
CA GLN A 501 9.86 24.52 -5.79
C GLN A 501 10.42 24.25 -7.20
N LEU A 502 11.60 24.79 -7.50
CA LEU A 502 12.37 24.60 -8.72
C LEU A 502 12.83 23.14 -8.96
N ASP A 503 13.07 22.35 -7.91
CA ASP A 503 13.59 20.97 -8.02
C ASP A 503 12.52 19.89 -7.83
N SER A 504 11.23 20.25 -7.90
CA SER A 504 10.19 19.23 -7.79
C SER A 504 10.16 18.31 -9.02
N CYS A 505 10.17 17.01 -8.77
CA CYS A 505 9.87 15.99 -9.75
C CYS A 505 8.47 16.10 -10.37
N PHE A 506 7.53 16.79 -9.71
CA PHE A 506 6.15 16.93 -10.15
C PHE A 506 5.84 18.37 -10.56
N ARG A 507 5.30 18.53 -11.77
CA ARG A 507 4.88 19.82 -12.31
C ARG A 507 3.40 19.79 -12.65
N ILE A 508 2.71 20.90 -12.40
CA ILE A 508 1.32 21.10 -12.80
C ILE A 508 1.30 22.16 -13.88
N TYR A 509 0.83 21.80 -15.06
CA TYR A 509 0.77 22.70 -16.21
C TYR A 509 -0.54 22.46 -16.96
N LYS A 510 -1.31 23.54 -17.21
CA LYS A 510 -2.66 23.49 -17.81
C LYS A 510 -3.59 22.46 -17.15
N GLY A 511 -3.55 22.41 -15.82
CA GLY A 511 -4.38 21.49 -15.02
C GLY A 511 -3.97 20.03 -15.12
N ASN A 512 -2.86 19.69 -15.78
CA ASN A 512 -2.31 18.35 -15.86
C ASN A 512 -1.13 18.17 -14.90
N LEU A 513 -1.05 17.00 -14.26
CA LEU A 513 0.08 16.57 -13.46
C LEU A 513 1.09 15.84 -14.33
N TYR A 514 2.32 16.32 -14.29
CA TYR A 514 3.47 15.76 -14.98
C TYR A 514 4.52 15.29 -13.97
N SER A 515 5.30 14.26 -14.34
CA SER A 515 6.55 13.91 -13.65
C SER A 515 7.72 14.10 -14.60
N TYR A 516 8.83 14.66 -14.10
CA TYR A 516 10.06 14.76 -14.88
C TYR A 516 10.56 13.37 -15.30
N LYS A 517 11.01 13.20 -16.56
CA LYS A 517 11.38 11.87 -17.10
C LYS A 517 12.54 11.22 -16.36
N SER A 518 13.44 12.00 -15.75
CA SER A 518 14.56 11.47 -14.96
C SER A 518 14.21 11.19 -13.50
N CYS A 519 12.99 11.52 -13.06
CA CYS A 519 12.54 11.25 -11.71
C CYS A 519 11.84 9.89 -11.60
N GLY A 520 12.09 9.19 -10.49
CA GLY A 520 11.30 8.03 -10.11
C GLY A 520 9.85 8.41 -9.78
N ARG A 521 8.92 7.48 -10.03
CA ARG A 521 7.50 7.68 -9.71
C ARG A 521 7.23 7.41 -8.23
N ASN A 522 6.76 8.44 -7.51
CA ASN A 522 6.24 8.30 -6.14
C ASN A 522 4.71 8.26 -6.13
N ASP A 523 4.12 7.07 -6.14
CA ASP A 523 2.67 6.88 -6.21
C ASP A 523 1.90 7.50 -5.04
N LEU A 524 2.47 7.51 -3.84
CA LEU A 524 1.80 8.11 -2.68
C LEU A 524 1.68 9.63 -2.85
N GLN A 525 2.74 10.27 -3.32
CA GLN A 525 2.74 11.71 -3.61
C GLN A 525 1.77 12.04 -4.75
N VAL A 526 1.76 11.26 -5.83
CA VAL A 526 0.77 11.40 -6.92
C VAL A 526 -0.66 11.32 -6.39
N ARG A 527 -0.96 10.35 -5.50
CA ARG A 527 -2.28 10.22 -4.88
C ARG A 527 -2.63 11.41 -4.01
N LYS A 528 -1.69 11.93 -3.22
CA LYS A 528 -1.89 13.11 -2.37
C LYS A 528 -2.16 14.37 -3.20
N ILE A 529 -1.40 14.58 -4.28
CA ILE A 529 -1.64 15.68 -5.22
C ILE A 529 -3.01 15.50 -5.89
N SER A 530 -3.31 14.34 -6.47
CA SER A 530 -4.62 14.08 -7.07
C SER A 530 -5.77 14.32 -6.09
N PHE A 531 -5.61 13.88 -4.85
CA PHE A 531 -6.59 14.09 -3.81
C PHE A 531 -6.79 15.57 -3.50
N LYS A 532 -5.73 16.40 -3.42
CA LYS A 532 -5.84 17.87 -3.19
C LYS A 532 -6.86 18.53 -4.11
N PHE A 533 -6.87 18.16 -5.38
CA PHE A 533 -7.74 18.74 -6.41
C PHE A 533 -9.16 18.15 -6.38
N ASN A 534 -9.28 16.88 -5.98
CA ASN A 534 -10.54 16.15 -5.90
C ASN A 534 -10.94 15.87 -4.45
N ASN A 535 -10.86 16.87 -3.57
CA ASN A 535 -11.10 16.74 -2.15
C ASN A 535 -12.48 17.29 -1.72
N PRO A 536 -13.58 16.52 -1.89
CA PRO A 536 -14.93 17.02 -1.62
C PRO A 536 -15.21 17.28 -0.13
N ILE A 537 -14.35 16.78 0.76
CA ILE A 537 -14.50 16.87 2.22
C ILE A 537 -13.63 18.00 2.79
N GLY A 538 -12.71 18.56 1.99
CA GLY A 538 -11.84 19.66 2.39
C GLY A 538 -10.83 19.26 3.46
N PHE A 539 -10.28 18.04 3.42
CA PHE A 539 -9.12 17.67 4.25
C PHE A 539 -7.87 18.47 3.86
N ILE A 540 -7.02 18.84 4.82
CA ILE A 540 -5.77 19.56 4.55
C ILE A 540 -4.62 18.59 4.76
N MET A 541 -4.03 18.06 3.70
CA MET A 541 -2.93 17.10 3.79
C MET A 541 -1.60 17.76 3.44
N ASP A 542 -0.49 17.16 3.86
CA ASP A 542 0.76 17.40 3.17
C ASP A 542 0.71 16.72 1.78
N TYR A 543 0.81 17.52 0.71
CA TYR A 543 0.73 17.07 -0.67
C TYR A 543 2.10 16.81 -1.31
N GLY A 544 3.19 17.00 -0.56
CA GLY A 544 4.56 16.95 -1.05
C GLY A 544 4.93 18.13 -1.94
N ASN A 545 6.16 18.11 -2.47
CA ASN A 545 6.68 19.19 -3.34
C ASN A 545 6.16 19.01 -4.78
N PHE A 546 5.44 20.00 -5.30
CA PHE A 546 5.14 20.16 -6.72
C PHE A 546 5.26 21.64 -7.09
N ALA A 547 5.57 21.93 -8.36
CA ALA A 547 5.53 23.28 -8.88
C ALA A 547 4.33 23.44 -9.83
N VAL A 548 3.68 24.59 -9.75
CA VAL A 548 2.64 24.99 -10.71
C VAL A 548 3.28 25.97 -11.67
N GLU A 549 3.21 25.67 -12.95
CA GLU A 549 3.76 26.51 -14.01
C GLU A 549 2.67 27.45 -14.53
N ALA A 550 2.98 28.75 -14.60
CA ALA A 550 2.08 29.74 -15.19
C ALA A 550 1.91 29.48 -16.69
N HIS A 551 0.74 29.82 -17.22
CA HIS A 551 0.49 29.76 -18.65
C HIS A 551 1.20 30.91 -19.36
N ASP A 552 2.21 30.57 -20.16
CA ASP A 552 2.77 31.48 -21.16
C ASP A 552 1.89 31.44 -22.42
N SER A 553 1.11 32.51 -22.63
CA SER A 553 0.23 32.66 -23.78
C SER A 553 0.95 33.12 -25.05
N GLU A 554 2.16 33.68 -24.93
CA GLU A 554 2.93 34.20 -26.06
C GLU A 554 3.75 33.09 -26.73
N ASN A 555 4.35 32.18 -25.94
CA ASN A 555 5.22 31.09 -26.43
C ASN A 555 4.64 29.70 -26.19
N GLN A 556 3.30 29.57 -26.27
CA GLN A 556 2.60 28.35 -25.88
C GLN A 556 3.17 27.07 -26.50
N LYS A 557 3.46 27.08 -27.81
CA LYS A 557 3.96 25.90 -28.53
C LYS A 557 5.31 25.42 -28.00
N GLU A 558 6.21 26.36 -27.71
CA GLU A 558 7.54 26.05 -27.18
C GLU A 558 7.45 25.40 -25.80
N VAL A 559 6.59 25.92 -24.93
CA VAL A 559 6.35 25.34 -23.60
C VAL A 559 5.69 23.97 -23.70
N ASP A 560 4.68 23.80 -24.57
CA ASP A 560 4.04 22.51 -24.81
C ASP A 560 5.05 21.46 -25.33
N ASP A 561 5.93 21.84 -26.27
CA ASP A 561 7.00 20.99 -26.80
C ASP A 561 8.03 20.64 -25.71
N TYR A 562 8.42 21.61 -24.87
CA TYR A 562 9.31 21.39 -23.72
C TYR A 562 8.74 20.36 -22.74
N TYR A 563 7.45 20.45 -22.40
CA TYR A 563 6.79 19.47 -21.52
C TYR A 563 6.72 18.09 -22.15
N SER A 564 6.39 17.99 -23.44
CA SER A 564 6.37 16.73 -24.19
C SER A 564 7.75 16.05 -24.19
N GLN A 565 8.81 16.83 -24.37
CA GLN A 565 10.18 16.32 -24.43
C GLN A 565 10.73 15.90 -23.06
N ASN A 566 10.45 16.66 -22.00
CA ASN A 566 11.13 16.51 -20.70
C ASN A 566 10.29 15.82 -19.61
N TYR A 567 8.97 15.72 -19.79
CA TYR A 567 8.06 15.21 -18.77
C TYR A 567 7.16 14.09 -19.27
N ASN A 568 6.73 13.24 -18.35
CA ASN A 568 5.68 12.24 -18.56
C ASN A 568 4.37 12.78 -17.99
N LEU A 569 3.32 12.82 -18.81
CA LEU A 569 1.96 13.07 -18.33
C LEU A 569 1.53 11.94 -17.39
N ILE A 570 1.10 12.29 -16.19
CA ILE A 570 0.57 11.32 -15.21
C ILE A 570 -0.95 11.27 -15.31
N MET A 571 -1.60 12.43 -15.15
CA MET A 571 -3.06 12.54 -15.18
C MET A 571 -3.50 13.99 -15.28
N LYS A 572 -4.75 14.20 -15.71
CA LYS A 572 -5.45 15.48 -15.59
C LYS A 572 -5.99 15.67 -14.16
N LEU A 573 -5.76 16.83 -13.58
CA LEU A 573 -6.19 17.19 -12.22
C LEU A 573 -7.44 18.07 -12.21
N THR A 574 -7.51 19.05 -13.12
CA THR A 574 -8.64 19.99 -13.24
C THR A 574 -8.74 20.54 -14.66
N ASP A 575 -9.96 20.88 -15.08
CA ASP A 575 -10.22 21.69 -16.28
C ASP A 575 -10.09 23.18 -16.01
N ASP A 576 -10.34 23.61 -14.76
CA ASP A 576 -10.25 24.99 -14.28
C ASP A 576 -8.83 25.25 -13.77
N TRP A 577 -7.88 25.37 -14.69
CA TRP A 577 -6.47 25.59 -14.35
C TRP A 577 -6.09 27.07 -14.24
N GLU A 578 -6.91 27.97 -14.80
CA GLU A 578 -6.79 29.43 -14.60
C GLU A 578 -6.94 29.84 -13.12
N PHE A 579 -7.49 28.97 -12.28
CA PHE A 579 -7.53 29.17 -10.82
C PHE A 579 -6.14 29.44 -10.21
N TYR A 580 -5.06 28.95 -10.81
CA TYR A 580 -3.70 29.21 -10.32
C TYR A 580 -3.16 30.59 -10.72
N GLU A 581 -3.87 31.32 -11.57
CA GLU A 581 -3.49 32.62 -12.12
C GLU A 581 -4.40 33.76 -11.62
N LYS A 582 -5.51 33.42 -10.96
CA LYS A 582 -6.45 34.33 -10.29
C LYS A 582 -6.13 34.42 -8.80
#